data_AF-A0A6C1PHG1-F1
#
_entry.id   AF-A0A6C1PHG1-F1
#
_cell.length_a   1.000
_cell.length_b   1.000
_cell.length_c   1.000
_cell.angle_alpha   90.00
_cell.angle_beta   90.00
_cell.angle_gamma   90.00
#
_symmetry.space_group_name_H-M   'P 1'
#
loop_
_entity.id
_entity.type
_entity.pdbx_description
1 polymer ?
#
loop_
_entity_poly.entity_id
_entity_poly.type
_entity_poly.pdbx_seq_one_letter_code
_entity_poly.pdbx_strand_id
1 'polypeptide(L)'
;MSTGADQALDRMRSRVAEINERAVVRAWEDRQRGAAAGVWQRLRRLLVDTDSAWVIGADAADRLEAEGHTPHPVGTQLEPPKRLFCVDPDRIGALPGASRIPVRLCAEFLQAREIVLIAHRRRA
;
A
#
# COMPACT_ATOMS: atom_id res chain seq x y z
N MET A 1 -19.58 -32.68 0.98
CA MET A 1 -18.97 -32.93 -0.35
C MET A 1 -19.27 -31.71 -1.21
N SER A 2 -18.34 -30.75 -1.35
CA SER A 2 -18.56 -29.59 -2.24
C SER A 2 -18.64 -30.08 -3.69
N THR A 3 -19.69 -29.65 -4.39
CA THR A 3 -20.03 -30.11 -5.73
C THR A 3 -18.98 -29.60 -6.73
N GLY A 4 -18.67 -30.34 -7.79
CA GLY A 4 -17.70 -29.90 -8.82
C GLY A 4 -18.02 -28.52 -9.44
N ALA A 5 -19.29 -28.10 -9.39
CA ALA A 5 -19.75 -26.77 -9.77
C ALA A 5 -19.25 -25.65 -8.83
N ASP A 6 -19.21 -25.89 -7.52
CA ASP A 6 -18.71 -24.92 -6.53
C ASP A 6 -17.22 -24.66 -6.75
N GLN A 7 -16.44 -25.72 -6.99
CA GLN A 7 -15.00 -25.61 -7.27
C GLN A 7 -14.71 -24.93 -8.63
N ALA A 8 -15.59 -25.07 -9.61
CA ALA A 8 -15.47 -24.35 -10.89
C ALA A 8 -15.78 -22.86 -10.71
N LEU A 9 -16.82 -22.53 -9.92
CA LEU A 9 -17.19 -21.17 -9.60
C LEU A 9 -16.09 -20.46 -8.79
N ASP A 10 -15.51 -21.12 -7.80
CA ASP A 10 -14.42 -20.56 -6.99
C ASP A 10 -13.17 -20.29 -7.84
N ARG A 11 -12.79 -21.23 -8.72
CA ARG A 11 -11.67 -21.01 -9.66
C ARG A 11 -11.93 -19.83 -10.60
N MET A 12 -13.15 -19.68 -11.09
CA MET A 12 -13.52 -18.53 -11.93
C MET A 12 -13.43 -17.22 -11.16
N ARG A 13 -13.94 -17.18 -9.92
CA ARG A 13 -13.86 -16.01 -9.03
C ARG A 13 -12.42 -15.62 -8.73
N SER A 14 -11.56 -16.58 -8.39
CA SER A 14 -10.13 -16.35 -8.17
C SER A 14 -9.47 -15.78 -9.42
N ARG A 15 -9.75 -16.33 -10.60
CA ARG A 15 -9.18 -15.84 -11.86
C ARG A 15 -9.62 -14.42 -12.21
N VAL A 16 -10.89 -14.08 -11.99
CA VAL A 16 -11.39 -12.72 -12.17
C VAL A 16 -10.72 -11.75 -11.20
N ALA A 17 -10.55 -12.15 -9.93
CA ALA A 17 -9.85 -11.35 -8.92
C ALA A 17 -8.39 -11.06 -9.32
N GLU A 18 -7.66 -12.07 -9.80
CA GLU A 18 -6.28 -11.89 -10.29
C GLU A 18 -6.19 -10.94 -11.49
N ILE A 19 -7.12 -11.05 -12.45
CA ILE A 19 -7.17 -10.17 -13.62
C ILE A 19 -7.40 -8.72 -13.17
N ASN A 20 -8.37 -8.51 -12.28
CA ASN A 20 -8.69 -7.19 -11.75
C ASN A 20 -7.52 -6.60 -10.95
N GLU A 21 -6.84 -7.41 -10.11
CA GLU A 21 -5.66 -6.97 -9.37
C GLU A 21 -4.55 -6.50 -10.32
N ARG A 22 -4.24 -7.29 -11.35
CA ARG A 22 -3.24 -6.91 -12.36
C ARG A 22 -3.62 -5.65 -13.12
N ALA A 23 -4.90 -5.49 -13.47
CA ALA A 23 -5.39 -4.30 -14.15
C ALA A 23 -5.20 -3.03 -13.29
N VAL A 24 -5.50 -3.09 -11.99
CA VAL A 24 -5.28 -1.98 -11.06
C VAL A 24 -3.79 -1.61 -10.98
N VAL A 25 -2.92 -2.60 -10.83
CA VAL A 25 -1.46 -2.36 -10.74
C VAL A 25 -0.93 -1.73 -12.02
N ARG A 26 -1.32 -2.25 -13.20
CA ARG A 26 -0.92 -1.71 -14.49
C ARG A 26 -1.41 -0.29 -14.70
N ALA A 27 -2.67 0.01 -14.36
CA ALA A 27 -3.22 1.35 -14.49
C ALA A 27 -2.44 2.38 -13.64
N TRP A 28 -1.98 1.98 -12.45
CA TRP A 28 -1.10 2.81 -11.63
C TRP A 28 0.28 2.99 -12.25
N GLU A 29 0.92 1.92 -12.71
CA GLU A 29 2.22 1.95 -13.38
C GLU A 29 2.19 2.83 -14.64
N ASP A 30 1.14 2.70 -15.45
CA ASP A 30 0.92 3.50 -16.67
C ASP A 30 0.81 4.99 -16.35
N ARG A 31 0.08 5.37 -15.29
CA ARG A 31 -0.03 6.76 -14.82
C ARG A 31 1.34 7.33 -14.42
N GLN A 32 2.23 6.51 -13.88
CA GLN A 32 3.56 6.96 -13.45
C GLN A 32 4.58 7.04 -14.60
N ARG A 33 4.24 6.58 -15.81
CA ARG A 33 5.20 6.52 -16.94
C ARG A 33 5.75 7.90 -17.33
N GLY A 34 4.99 8.97 -17.09
CA GLY A 34 5.42 10.36 -17.30
C GLY A 34 5.95 11.05 -16.04
N ALA A 35 5.93 10.40 -14.88
CA ALA A 35 6.34 11.00 -13.63
C ALA A 35 7.88 11.16 -13.58
N ALA A 36 8.33 12.37 -13.24
CA ALA A 36 9.75 12.66 -13.14
C ALA A 36 10.44 11.75 -12.09
N ALA A 37 11.69 11.40 -12.35
CA ALA A 37 12.58 10.71 -11.41
C ALA A 37 12.13 9.29 -10.95
N GLY A 38 11.42 8.53 -11.79
CA GLY A 38 11.20 7.09 -11.57
C GLY A 38 10.50 6.77 -10.24
N VAL A 39 9.46 7.54 -9.89
CA VAL A 39 8.73 7.41 -8.62
C VAL A 39 8.23 5.97 -8.39
N TRP A 40 7.84 5.27 -9.45
CA TRP A 40 7.40 3.89 -9.39
C TRP A 40 8.51 2.93 -8.92
N GLN A 41 9.73 3.08 -9.45
CA GLN A 41 10.90 2.30 -9.02
C GLN A 41 11.31 2.65 -7.58
N ARG A 42 11.20 3.93 -7.19
CA ARG A 42 11.48 4.35 -5.81
C ARG A 42 10.44 3.79 -4.83
N LEU A 43 9.18 3.70 -5.22
CA LEU A 43 8.14 3.03 -4.42
C LEU A 43 8.44 1.54 -4.27
N ARG A 44 8.82 0.86 -5.36
CA ARG A 44 9.25 -0.56 -5.29
C ARG A 44 10.40 -0.73 -4.30
N ARG A 45 11.41 0.15 -4.35
CA ARG A 45 12.55 0.11 -3.42
C ARG A 45 12.13 0.37 -1.98
N LEU A 46 11.27 1.37 -1.73
CA LEU A 46 10.74 1.66 -0.41
C LEU A 46 10.04 0.43 0.21
N LEU A 47 9.26 -0.30 -0.59
CA LEU A 47 8.57 -1.51 -0.14
C LEU A 47 9.52 -2.68 0.18
N VAL A 48 10.67 -2.76 -0.49
CA VAL A 48 11.70 -3.78 -0.17
C VAL A 48 12.29 -3.56 1.22
N ASP A 49 12.43 -2.30 1.64
CA ASP A 49 12.96 -1.94 2.97
C ASP A 49 11.87 -1.91 4.07
N THR A 50 10.61 -2.24 3.72
CA THR A 50 9.45 -2.18 4.61
C THR A 50 9.10 -3.57 5.16
N ASP A 51 8.98 -3.67 6.48
CA ASP A 51 8.55 -4.87 7.21
C ASP A 51 7.02 -5.06 7.22
N SER A 52 6.28 -3.98 7.48
CA SER A 52 4.83 -4.00 7.47
C SER A 52 4.23 -2.69 6.96
N ALA A 53 3.07 -2.80 6.33
CA ALA A 53 2.30 -1.67 5.83
C ALA A 53 0.90 -1.70 6.44
N TRP A 54 0.37 -0.52 6.75
CA TRP A 54 -0.91 -0.36 7.43
C TRP A 54 -1.71 0.75 6.77
N VAL A 55 -2.98 0.48 6.46
CA VAL A 55 -3.94 1.52 6.08
C VAL A 55 -4.44 2.20 7.34
N ILE A 56 -4.52 3.52 7.30
CA ILE A 56 -5.07 4.34 8.37
C ILE A 56 -6.19 5.24 7.84
N GLY A 57 -7.00 5.81 8.73
CA GLY A 57 -7.96 6.84 8.38
C GLY A 57 -7.30 8.20 8.13
N ALA A 58 -8.00 9.09 7.43
CA ALA A 58 -7.53 10.46 7.18
C ALA A 58 -7.25 11.21 8.49
N ASP A 59 -8.12 11.09 9.50
CA ASP A 59 -7.93 11.73 10.82
C ASP A 59 -6.63 11.29 11.52
N ALA A 60 -6.24 10.02 11.33
CA ALA A 60 -5.00 9.50 11.89
C ALA A 60 -3.78 10.05 11.14
N ALA A 61 -3.88 10.21 9.83
CA ALA A 61 -2.83 10.82 9.01
C ALA A 61 -2.67 12.33 9.33
N ASP A 62 -3.77 13.05 9.52
CA ASP A 62 -3.76 14.46 9.94
C ASP A 62 -3.12 14.63 11.31
N ARG A 63 -3.39 13.70 12.24
CA ARG A 63 -2.71 13.66 13.54
C ARG A 63 -1.21 13.43 13.40
N LEU A 64 -0.79 12.49 12.55
CA LEU A 64 0.64 12.24 12.31
C LEU A 64 1.33 13.51 11.79
N GLU A 65 0.71 14.25 10.88
CA GLU A 65 1.26 15.52 10.39
C GLU A 65 1.30 16.61 11.47
N ALA A 66 0.25 16.74 12.29
CA ALA A 66 0.21 17.66 13.42
C ALA A 66 1.29 17.34 14.48
N GLU A 67 1.66 16.07 14.62
CA GLU A 67 2.75 15.59 15.48
C GLU A 67 4.15 15.77 14.84
N GLY A 68 4.22 16.28 13.61
CA GLY A 68 5.48 16.58 12.92
C GLY A 68 5.98 15.49 11.96
N HIS A 69 5.21 14.42 11.75
CA HIS A 69 5.55 13.41 10.74
C HIS A 69 5.16 13.92 9.35
N THR A 70 6.12 13.96 8.42
CA THR A 70 5.86 14.38 7.05
C THR A 70 5.58 13.19 6.14
N PRO A 71 4.64 13.31 5.18
CA PRO A 71 4.47 12.31 4.14
C PRO A 71 5.77 12.10 3.35
N HIS A 72 6.13 10.84 3.16
CA HIS A 72 7.31 10.43 2.42
C HIS A 72 7.22 10.94 0.97
N PRO A 73 8.30 11.53 0.41
CA PRO A 73 8.28 12.15 -0.91
C PRO A 73 7.83 11.23 -2.05
N VAL A 74 8.12 9.94 -1.94
CA VAL A 74 7.65 8.95 -2.93
C VAL A 74 6.14 8.90 -3.00
N GLY A 75 5.42 9.04 -1.89
CA GLY A 75 3.96 9.03 -1.86
C GLY A 75 3.36 10.26 -2.52
N THR A 76 3.88 11.44 -2.21
CA THR A 76 3.37 12.72 -2.70
C THR A 76 3.66 12.95 -4.18
N GLN A 77 4.65 12.26 -4.74
CA GLN A 77 5.02 12.31 -6.16
C GLN A 77 4.26 11.32 -7.05
N LEU A 78 3.44 10.44 -6.47
CA LEU A 78 2.59 9.54 -7.25
C LEU A 78 1.39 10.30 -7.83
N GLU A 79 0.81 9.73 -8.89
CA GLU A 79 -0.45 10.19 -9.45
C GLU A 79 -1.52 9.06 -9.41
N PRO A 80 -2.56 9.17 -8.55
CA PRO A 80 -2.79 10.25 -7.57
C PRO A 80 -1.82 10.21 -6.38
N PRO A 81 -1.60 11.35 -5.71
CA PRO A 81 -0.71 11.43 -4.56
C PRO A 81 -1.26 10.66 -3.37
N LYS A 82 -0.35 10.04 -2.62
CA LYS A 82 -0.64 9.25 -1.41
C LYS A 82 0.12 9.84 -0.23
N ARG A 83 -0.46 9.73 0.96
CA ARG A 83 0.22 10.06 2.21
C ARG A 83 0.82 8.78 2.78
N LEU A 84 2.11 8.60 2.53
CA LEU A 84 2.89 7.47 3.03
C LEU A 84 3.72 7.96 4.22
N PHE A 85 3.56 7.40 5.41
CA PHE A 85 4.36 7.78 6.57
C PHE A 85 5.28 6.65 6.97
N CYS A 86 6.57 6.95 7.18
CA CYS A 86 7.49 6.00 7.80
C CYS A 86 7.58 6.33 9.30
N VAL A 87 7.14 5.42 10.16
CA VAL A 87 7.09 5.66 11.62
C VAL A 87 7.66 4.46 12.38
N ASP A 88 7.91 4.65 13.69
CA ASP A 88 8.32 3.56 14.56
C ASP A 88 7.19 2.55 14.81
N PRO A 89 7.49 1.25 14.96
CA PRO A 89 6.49 0.20 15.20
C PRO A 89 5.53 0.52 16.36
N ASP A 90 6.04 1.17 17.40
CA ASP A 90 5.31 1.50 18.63
C ASP A 90 4.17 2.51 18.39
N ARG A 91 4.17 3.21 17.25
CA ARG A 91 3.13 4.18 16.89
C ARG A 91 1.86 3.52 16.36
N ILE A 92 1.93 2.33 15.75
CA ILE A 92 0.76 1.70 15.09
C ILE A 92 -0.38 1.45 16.07
N GLY A 93 -0.08 0.99 17.29
CA GLY A 93 -1.10 0.67 18.31
C GLY A 93 -1.92 1.89 18.76
N ALA A 94 -1.44 3.11 18.52
CA ALA A 94 -2.11 4.35 18.86
C ALA A 94 -2.95 4.93 17.70
N LEU A 95 -2.87 4.35 16.50
CA LEU A 95 -3.55 4.85 15.31
C LEU A 95 -4.94 4.21 15.17
N PRO A 96 -6.04 4.98 15.31
CA PRO A 96 -7.38 4.43 15.20
C PRO A 96 -7.65 3.93 13.79
N GLY A 97 -8.25 2.74 13.69
CA GLY A 97 -8.62 2.14 12.41
C GLY A 97 -7.45 1.60 11.58
N ALA A 98 -6.26 1.44 12.18
CA ALA A 98 -5.12 0.86 11.51
C ALA A 98 -5.38 -0.61 11.13
N SER A 99 -5.31 -0.93 9.84
CA SER A 99 -5.42 -2.31 9.33
C SER A 99 -4.19 -2.68 8.52
N ARG A 100 -3.62 -3.86 8.80
CA ARG A 100 -2.44 -4.33 8.09
C ARG A 100 -2.81 -4.69 6.65
N ILE A 101 -1.94 -4.31 5.72
CA ILE A 101 -2.05 -4.63 4.29
C ILE A 101 -0.77 -5.29 3.76
N PRO A 102 -0.82 -6.01 2.63
CA PRO A 102 0.35 -6.63 2.04
C PRO A 102 1.43 -5.60 1.66
N VAL A 103 2.70 -5.89 2.00
CA VAL A 103 3.86 -5.07 1.58
C VAL A 103 4.26 -5.41 0.15
N ARG A 104 3.39 -5.10 -0.80
CA ARG A 104 3.63 -5.28 -2.23
C ARG A 104 2.71 -4.35 -3.03
N LEU A 105 3.10 -4.08 -4.27
CA LEU A 105 2.23 -3.36 -5.21
C LEU A 105 1.05 -4.25 -5.60
N CYS A 106 -0.02 -4.14 -4.84
CA CYS A 106 -1.30 -4.81 -5.06
C CYS A 106 -2.44 -3.77 -5.06
N ALA A 107 -3.64 -4.19 -5.45
CA ALA A 107 -4.79 -3.29 -5.51
C ALA A 107 -5.06 -2.61 -4.16
N GLU A 108 -5.01 -3.37 -3.06
CA GLU A 108 -5.23 -2.86 -1.70
C GLU A 108 -4.23 -1.75 -1.33
N PHE A 109 -2.93 -1.99 -1.54
CA PHE A 109 -1.91 -0.97 -1.31
C PHE A 109 -2.10 0.25 -2.22
N LEU A 110 -2.38 0.03 -3.51
CA LEU A 110 -2.48 1.11 -4.48
C LEU A 110 -3.75 1.94 -4.33
N GLN A 111 -4.85 1.37 -3.83
CA GLN A 111 -6.10 2.09 -3.59
C GLN A 111 -6.11 2.85 -2.25
N ALA A 112 -5.40 2.37 -1.23
CA ALA A 112 -5.33 3.05 0.05
C ALA A 112 -4.63 4.41 -0.05
N ARG A 113 -5.28 5.50 0.35
CA ARG A 113 -4.68 6.84 0.22
C ARG A 113 -3.68 7.17 1.32
N GLU A 114 -3.98 6.72 2.53
CA GLU A 114 -3.23 7.00 3.76
C GLU A 114 -2.60 5.68 4.26
N ILE A 115 -1.28 5.60 4.25
CA ILE A 115 -0.55 4.36 4.58
C ILE A 115 0.60 4.68 5.51
N VAL A 116 0.79 3.82 6.50
CA VAL A 116 1.97 3.79 7.36
C VAL A 116 2.85 2.61 6.95
N LEU A 117 4.15 2.86 6.84
CA LEU A 117 5.19 1.88 6.54
C LEU A 117 6.10 1.76 7.76
N ILE A 118 6.36 0.53 8.18
CA ILE A 118 7.29 0.21 9.25
C ILE A 118 8.52 -0.43 8.60
N ALA A 119 9.69 0.18 8.77
CA ALA A 119 10.93 -0.35 8.19
C ALA A 119 11.35 -1.66 8.88
N HIS A 120 12.08 -2.52 8.16
CA HIS A 120 12.79 -3.62 8.81
C HIS A 120 13.76 -3.06 9.85
N ARG A 121 13.69 -3.54 11.10
CA ARG A 121 14.77 -3.30 12.06
C ARG A 121 16.03 -3.90 11.45
N ARG A 122 17.01 -3.08 11.06
CA ARG A 122 18.35 -3.60 10.77
C ARG A 122 18.81 -4.33 12.04
N ARG A 123 19.05 -5.65 11.94
CA ARG A 123 19.87 -6.33 12.92
C ARG A 123 21.25 -5.68 12.84
N ALA A 124 21.66 -5.05 13.94
CA ALA A 124 23.04 -4.64 14.16
C ALA A 124 23.94 -5.88 14.17
#